data_AF-A0A140LDV1-F1
#
_entry.id   AF-A0A140LDV1-F1
#
_cell.length_a   1.000
_cell.length_b   1.000
_cell.length_c   1.000
_cell.angle_alpha   90.00
_cell.angle_beta   90.00
_cell.angle_gamma   90.00
#
_symmetry.space_group_name_H-M   'P 1'
#
loop_
_entity.id
_entity.type
_entity.pdbx_description
1 polymer ?
#
loop_
_entity_poly.entity_id
_entity_poly.type
_entity_poly.pdbx_seq_one_letter_code
_entity_poly.pdbx_strand_id
1 'polypeptide(L)' 'MLLSYSRYAQLCPIIYGKGTVSVLGDEVKKLGCSKVLLVSDKTVSKLDIYQKCKKSLSDAGIRFVEFD' A
#
# COMPACT_ATOMS: atom_id res chain seq x y z
N MET A 1 38.63 9.30 -13.28
CA MET A 1 37.39 8.90 -13.96
C MET A 1 36.23 9.47 -13.15
N LEU A 2 35.57 10.51 -13.65
CA LEU A 2 34.42 11.12 -12.96
C LEU A 2 33.20 10.24 -13.17
N LEU A 3 32.54 9.85 -12.08
CA LEU A 3 31.26 9.14 -12.15
C LEU A 3 30.21 10.11 -12.70
N SER A 4 29.72 9.86 -13.91
CA SER A 4 28.57 10.57 -14.49
C SER A 4 27.37 9.63 -14.41
N TYR A 5 26.37 9.99 -13.60
CA TYR A 5 25.12 9.26 -13.52
C TYR A 5 23.94 10.21 -13.28
N SER A 6 22.79 9.84 -13.84
CA SER A 6 21.51 10.52 -13.62
C SER A 6 20.59 9.55 -12.88
N ARG A 7 20.08 9.97 -11.71
CA ARG A 7 19.11 9.18 -10.95
C ARG A 7 17.70 9.62 -11.33
N TYR A 8 17.00 8.82 -12.13
CA TYR A 8 15.56 8.97 -12.29
C TYR A 8 14.86 8.25 -11.14
N ALA A 9 14.27 9.00 -10.22
CA ALA A 9 13.41 8.44 -9.18
C ALA A 9 11.96 8.58 -9.65
N GLN A 10 11.35 7.48 -10.10
CA GLN A 10 9.89 7.44 -10.23
C GLN A 10 9.32 7.66 -8.82
N LEU A 11 8.58 8.77 -8.64
CA LEU A 11 8.13 9.20 -7.31
C LEU A 11 7.18 8.21 -6.62
N CYS A 12 6.55 7.32 -7.40
CA CYS A 12 5.62 6.30 -6.90
C CYS A 12 5.84 4.97 -7.63
N PRO A 13 6.30 3.90 -6.96
CA PRO A 13 6.46 2.59 -7.58
C PRO A 13 5.09 2.01 -7.98
N ILE A 14 5.03 1.37 -9.15
CA ILE A 14 3.84 0.64 -9.60
C ILE A 14 4.04 -0.85 -9.28
N ILE A 15 3.14 -1.40 -8.48
CA ILE A 15 3.15 -2.81 -8.10
C ILE A 15 1.93 -3.48 -8.75
N TYR A 16 2.18 -4.40 -9.67
CA TYR A 16 1.14 -4.99 -10.51
C TYR A 16 1.29 -6.51 -10.62
N GLY A 17 0.17 -7.20 -10.87
CA GLY A 17 0.10 -8.65 -10.97
C GLY A 17 -1.06 -9.24 -10.15
N LYS A 18 -1.41 -10.50 -10.41
CA LYS A 18 -2.47 -11.19 -9.67
C LYS A 18 -2.03 -11.41 -8.22
N GLY A 19 -2.80 -10.86 -7.27
CA GLY A 19 -2.58 -11.08 -5.84
C GLY A 19 -1.62 -10.10 -5.16
N THR A 20 -1.11 -9.09 -5.87
CA THR A 20 -0.18 -8.10 -5.31
C THR A 20 -0.75 -7.25 -4.17
N VAL A 21 -2.08 -7.21 -4.00
CA VAL A 21 -2.71 -6.60 -2.81
C VAL A 21 -2.16 -7.15 -1.49
N SER A 22 -1.62 -8.38 -1.49
CA SER A 22 -1.04 -8.99 -0.30
C SER A 22 0.22 -8.28 0.21
N VAL A 23 0.94 -7.54 -0.64
CA VAL A 23 2.16 -6.79 -0.23
C VAL A 23 1.87 -5.37 0.23
N LEU A 24 0.61 -4.92 0.21
CA LEU A 24 0.22 -3.55 0.56
C LEU A 24 0.77 -3.10 1.94
N GLY A 25 0.59 -3.94 2.96
CA GLY A 25 1.05 -3.65 4.32
C GLY A 25 2.56 -3.48 4.42
N ASP A 26 3.33 -4.32 3.73
CA ASP A 26 4.79 -4.24 3.71
C ASP A 26 5.29 -2.96 3.04
N GLU A 27 4.64 -2.55 1.95
CA GLU A 27 4.99 -1.30 1.26
C GLU A 27 4.65 -0.08 2.09
N VAL A 28 3.48 -0.06 2.73
CA VAL A 28 3.09 1.00 3.67
C VAL A 28 4.05 1.08 4.86
N LYS A 29 4.52 -0.07 5.36
CA LYS A 29 5.52 -0.13 6.43
C LYS A 29 6.88 0.42 6.00
N LYS A 30 7.32 0.16 4.76
CA LYS A 30 8.56 0.74 4.19
C LYS A 30 8.52 2.27 4.11
N LEU A 31 7.33 2.85 4.00
CA LEU A 31 7.13 4.31 4.05
C LEU A 31 7.20 4.88 5.49
N GLY A 32 7.39 4.04 6.52
CA GLY A 32 7.47 4.46 7.92
C GLY A 32 6.12 4.71 8.58
N CYS A 33 5.01 4.30 7.94
CA CYS A 33 3.68 4.45 8.51
C CYS A 33 3.42 3.43 9.64
N SER A 34 2.61 3.83 10.62
CA SER A 34 2.13 2.94 11.71
C SER A 34 0.61 2.95 11.87
N LYS A 35 -0.06 3.95 11.29
CA LYS A 35 -1.52 4.06 11.20
C LYS A 35 -1.89 4.78 9.90
N VAL A 36 -2.95 4.33 9.22
CA VAL A 36 -3.44 4.92 7.96
C VAL A 36 -4.95 5.18 7.99
N LEU A 37 -5.42 6.04 7.09
CA LEU A 37 -6.84 6.22 6.77
C LEU A 37 -7.14 5.44 5.49
N LEU A 38 -8.09 4.50 5.55
CA LEU A 38 -8.56 3.74 4.39
C LEU A 38 -9.78 4.47 3.82
N VAL A 39 -9.60 5.04 2.64
CA VAL A 39 -10.63 5.78 1.92
C VAL A 39 -11.18 4.90 0.81
N SER A 40 -12.49 4.73 0.78
CA SER A 40 -13.22 4.01 -0.27
C SER A 40 -14.62 4.59 -0.45
N ASP A 41 -15.40 4.03 -1.36
CA ASP A 41 -16.85 4.20 -1.35
C ASP A 41 -17.52 2.97 -0.68
N LYS A 42 -18.80 3.13 -0.32
CA LYS A 42 -19.66 2.10 0.30
C LYS A 42 -19.82 0.80 -0.51
N THR A 43 -19.57 0.83 -1.82
CA THR A 43 -19.65 -0.37 -2.66
C THR A 43 -18.32 -1.12 -2.58
N VAL A 44 -17.21 -0.41 -2.69
CA VAL A 44 -15.85 -0.96 -2.62
C VAL A 44 -15.56 -1.54 -1.23
N SER A 45 -16.02 -0.89 -0.15
CA SER A 45 -15.80 -1.37 1.23
C SER A 45 -16.40 -2.76 1.50
N LYS A 46 -17.38 -3.17 0.68
CA LYS A 46 -18.05 -4.48 0.75
C LYS A 46 -17.38 -5.57 -0.10
N LEU A 47 -16.40 -5.24 -0.94
CA LEU A 47 -15.74 -6.20 -1.82
C LEU A 47 -14.65 -7.00 -1.07
N ASP A 48 -14.43 -8.24 -1.48
CA ASP A 48 -13.36 -9.10 -0.95
C ASP A 48 -11.98 -8.47 -1.06
N ILE A 49 -11.73 -7.69 -2.10
CA ILE A 49 -10.44 -7.04 -2.31
C ILE A 49 -10.15 -6.03 -1.19
N TYR A 50 -11.17 -5.33 -0.70
CA TYR A 50 -11.04 -4.38 0.40
C TYR A 50 -10.71 -5.09 1.71
N GLN A 51 -11.36 -6.23 1.97
CA GLN A 51 -11.02 -7.08 3.13
C GLN A 51 -9.59 -7.62 3.05
N LYS A 52 -9.10 -7.96 1.84
CA LYS A 52 -7.69 -8.34 1.63
C LYS A 52 -6.72 -7.20 1.88
N CYS A 53 -7.06 -5.96 1.51
CA CYS A 53 -6.27 -4.77 1.87
C CYS A 53 -6.16 -4.62 3.38
N LYS A 54 -7.30 -4.69 4.10
CA LYS A 54 -7.33 -4.59 5.56
C LYS A 54 -6.49 -5.67 6.22
N LYS A 55 -6.59 -6.91 5.73
CA LYS A 55 -5.77 -8.02 6.21
C LYS A 55 -4.27 -7.79 5.98
N SER A 56 -3.87 -7.37 4.78
CA SER A 56 -2.45 -7.09 4.47
C SER A 56 -1.89 -6.01 5.41
N LEU A 57 -2.67 -4.94 5.68
CA LEU A 57 -2.29 -3.90 6.63
C LEU A 57 -2.17 -4.42 8.06
N SER A 58 -3.17 -5.18 8.54
CA SER A 58 -3.15 -5.72 9.91
C SER A 58 -2.01 -6.73 10.13
N ASP A 59 -1.75 -7.59 9.14
CA ASP A 59 -0.69 -8.60 9.18
C ASP A 59 0.71 -7.92 9.25
N ALA A 60 0.85 -6.74 8.64
CA ALA A 60 2.06 -5.90 8.73
C ALA A 60 2.17 -5.08 10.03
N GLY A 61 1.15 -5.14 10.90
CA GLY A 61 1.07 -4.37 12.14
C GLY A 61 0.62 -2.91 11.95
N ILE A 62 0.04 -2.57 10.78
CA ILE A 62 -0.46 -1.24 10.47
C ILE A 62 -1.90 -1.11 10.96
N ARG A 63 -2.15 -0.14 11.84
CA ARG A 63 -3.51 0.19 12.27
C ARG A 63 -4.22 1.00 11.18
N PHE A 64 -5.54 0.91 11.11
CA PHE A 64 -6.31 1.73 10.18
C PHE A 64 -7.62 2.24 10.76
N VAL A 65 -8.15 3.31 10.16
CA VAL A 65 -9.51 3.82 10.33
C VAL A 65 -10.14 3.85 8.94
N GLU A 66 -11.42 3.51 8.84
CA GLU A 66 -12.15 3.46 7.57
C GLU A 66 -12.96 4.76 7.38
N PHE A 67 -13.02 5.25 6.14
CA PHE A 67 -13.90 6.33 5.69
C PHE A 67 -14.49 5.91 4.34
N ASP A 68 -15.78 5.54 4.34
CA ASP A 68 -16.48 4.90 3.22
C ASP A 68 -17.84 5.51 2.83
#